data_AF-A0A6A4HA82-F1
#
_entry.id   AF-A0A6A4HA82-F1
#
_cell.length_a   1.000
_cell.length_b   1.000
_cell.length_c   1.000
_cell.angle_alpha   90.00
_cell.angle_beta   90.00
_cell.angle_gamma   90.00
#
_symmetry.space_group_name_H-M   'P 1'
#
loop_
_entity.id
_entity.type
_entity.pdbx_description
1 polymer ?
#
loop_
_entity_poly.entity_id
_entity_poly.type
_entity_poly.pdbx_seq_one_letter_code
_entity_poly.pdbx_strand_id
1 'polypeptide(L)'
;MEWYIYETVALDHHTIGTATPFLRTIDARPAEFFSQRVKKLYISYSVTFPEAQRILAVCTGLSQLICWTESRQNGWLFPYLNPPSDSISHLTHLSIKLEMTTSENALPSFSDEMYQNLTHLEIVLPPPVNLGIYIDWRSLSDLPCLKHLMMGDLNSWDHFYLLPVLRSLLDFSLELETLVVVTKQSEMLEALEAENFDDPRLVILPRFNLARGFADVLEETT
;
A
#
# COMPACT_ATOMS: atom_id res chain seq x y z
N MET A 1 17.97 19.82 15.66
CA MET A 1 18.33 19.29 14.32
C MET A 1 17.91 17.84 14.15
N GLU A 2 17.89 17.01 15.21
CA GLU A 2 17.43 15.61 15.19
C GLU A 2 15.97 15.41 14.70
N TRP A 3 15.11 16.44 14.82
CA TRP A 3 13.68 16.35 14.47
C TRP A 3 13.38 16.02 13.01
N TYR A 4 14.13 16.60 12.06
CA TYR A 4 13.92 16.37 10.64
C TYR A 4 14.32 14.96 10.18
N ILE A 5 15.21 14.30 10.92
CA ILE A 5 15.75 12.99 10.53
C ILE A 5 14.67 11.91 10.64
N TYR A 6 13.73 12.06 11.58
CA TYR A 6 12.71 11.05 11.87
C TYR A 6 11.38 11.31 11.17
N GLU A 7 11.23 12.41 10.42
CA GLU A 7 9.99 12.69 9.71
C GLU A 7 9.65 11.60 8.69
N THR A 8 10.68 11.13 7.99
CA THR A 8 10.60 10.04 7.02
C THR A 8 11.53 8.91 7.44
N VAL A 9 10.98 7.72 7.66
CA VAL A 9 11.74 6.52 7.98
C VAL A 9 11.55 5.51 6.86
N ALA A 10 12.64 5.10 6.23
CA ALA A 10 12.65 4.05 5.22
C ALA A 10 13.45 2.84 5.70
N LEU A 11 12.78 1.69 5.75
CA LEU A 11 13.31 0.40 6.18
C LEU A 11 13.37 -0.54 4.97
N ASP A 12 14.24 -0.20 4.02
CA ASP A 12 14.32 -0.81 2.68
C ASP A 12 15.64 -1.55 2.41
N HIS A 13 16.59 -1.54 3.35
CA HIS A 13 17.93 -2.04 3.07
C HIS A 13 18.11 -3.50 3.49
N HIS A 14 17.96 -4.41 2.51
CA HIS A 14 18.12 -5.86 2.72
C HIS A 14 19.51 -6.27 3.25
N THR A 15 20.61 -5.63 2.82
CA THR A 15 21.96 -6.02 3.27
C THR A 15 22.35 -5.49 4.66
N ILE A 16 21.86 -4.31 5.06
CA ILE A 16 22.25 -3.66 6.32
C ILE A 16 21.27 -4.01 7.45
N GLY A 17 20.05 -4.46 7.12
CA GLY A 17 19.04 -4.80 8.12
C GLY A 17 18.58 -3.58 8.90
N THR A 18 18.10 -2.55 8.20
CA THR A 18 17.71 -1.24 8.78
C THR A 18 16.63 -1.33 9.86
N ALA A 19 15.83 -2.40 9.89
CA ALA A 19 14.83 -2.63 10.93
C ALA A 19 15.47 -2.79 12.32
N THR A 20 16.59 -3.51 12.45
CA THR A 20 17.19 -3.81 13.76
C THR A 20 17.68 -2.54 14.50
N PRO A 21 18.47 -1.64 13.87
CA PRO A 21 18.82 -0.37 14.51
C PRO A 21 17.61 0.49 14.87
N PHE A 22 16.57 0.49 14.02
CA PHE A 22 15.36 1.25 14.28
C PHE A 22 14.58 0.69 15.47
N LEU A 23 14.43 -0.63 15.58
CA LEU A 23 13.82 -1.30 16.73
C LEU A 23 14.58 -1.05 18.04
N ARG A 24 15.92 -1.02 18.00
CA ARG A 24 16.71 -0.60 19.17
C ARG A 24 16.45 0.85 19.57
N THR A 25 16.20 1.72 18.59
CA THR A 25 15.83 3.12 18.83
C THR A 25 14.44 3.19 19.47
N ILE A 26 13.49 2.37 19.01
CA ILE A 26 12.16 2.21 19.61
C ILE A 26 12.29 1.81 21.08
N ASP A 27 13.19 0.89 21.43
CA ASP A 27 13.43 0.50 22.82
C ASP A 27 14.06 1.59 23.68
N ALA A 28 14.82 2.51 23.06
CA ALA A 28 15.56 3.55 23.76
C ALA A 28 14.77 4.87 23.91
N ARG A 29 13.61 5.01 23.27
CA ARG A 29 12.82 6.25 23.22
C ARG A 29 11.35 5.97 23.58
N PRO A 30 10.64 6.93 24.19
CA PRO A 30 9.22 6.76 24.50
C PRO A 30 8.37 6.69 23.22
N ALA A 31 7.23 6.00 23.25
CA ALA A 31 6.37 5.81 22.07
C ALA A 31 5.87 7.15 21.49
N GLU A 32 5.61 8.13 22.35
CA GLU A 32 5.20 9.49 22.00
C GLU A 32 6.24 10.19 21.13
N PHE A 33 7.53 9.80 21.25
CA PHE A 33 8.57 10.33 20.37
C PHE A 33 8.27 10.01 18.91
N PHE A 34 7.85 8.77 18.63
CA PHE A 34 7.63 8.26 17.28
C PHE A 34 6.28 8.72 16.72
N SER A 35 5.21 8.67 17.51
CA SER A 35 3.89 9.14 17.06
C SER A 35 3.91 10.63 16.68
N GLN A 36 4.66 11.45 17.39
CA GLN A 36 4.79 12.87 17.07
C GLN A 36 5.70 13.15 15.88
N ARG A 37 6.77 12.37 15.69
CA ARG A 37 7.83 12.69 14.71
C ARG A 37 7.74 11.93 13.40
N VAL A 38 7.38 10.65 13.42
CA VAL A 38 7.35 9.83 12.20
C VAL A 38 6.05 10.07 11.46
N LYS A 39 6.14 10.68 10.26
CA LYS A 39 4.99 11.03 9.42
C LYS A 39 4.90 10.19 8.16
N LYS A 40 6.05 9.72 7.67
CA LYS A 40 6.16 8.87 6.48
C LYS A 40 6.97 7.64 6.84
N LEU A 41 6.41 6.46 6.59
CA LEU A 41 7.04 5.21 6.91
C LEU A 41 7.01 4.28 5.70
N TYR A 42 8.18 3.76 5.35
CA TYR A 42 8.36 2.80 4.26
C TYR A 42 8.93 1.51 4.86
N ILE A 43 8.16 0.42 4.80
CA ILE A 43 8.49 -0.91 5.29
C ILE A 43 8.56 -1.84 4.09
N SER A 44 9.77 -2.26 3.73
CA SER A 44 10.01 -3.19 2.63
C SER A 44 9.81 -4.65 3.04
N TYR A 45 9.96 -5.56 2.06
CA TYR A 45 10.00 -7.00 2.24
C TYR A 45 11.10 -7.50 3.19
N SER A 46 12.12 -6.68 3.49
CA SER A 46 13.21 -7.07 4.40
C SER A 46 12.82 -7.00 5.88
N VAL A 47 11.74 -6.31 6.21
CA VAL A 47 11.19 -6.24 7.56
C VAL A 47 10.21 -7.40 7.75
N THR A 48 10.28 -8.11 8.85
CA THR A 48 9.33 -9.19 9.13
C THR A 48 7.99 -8.65 9.63
N PHE A 49 6.92 -9.42 9.47
CA PHE A 49 5.59 -9.02 9.93
C PHE A 49 5.53 -8.64 11.43
N PRO A 50 6.11 -9.42 12.37
CA PRO A 50 6.14 -9.02 13.79
C PRO A 50 6.91 -7.73 14.06
N GLU A 51 7.99 -7.46 13.31
CA GLU A 51 8.73 -6.21 13.42
C GLU A 51 7.90 -5.03 12.91
N ALA A 52 7.21 -5.20 11.78
CA ALA A 52 6.31 -4.20 11.23
C ALA A 52 5.19 -3.85 12.23
N GLN A 53 4.56 -4.85 12.87
CA GLN A 53 3.57 -4.63 13.92
C GLN A 53 4.14 -3.81 15.09
N ARG A 54 5.34 -4.16 15.57
CA ARG A 54 6.00 -3.44 16.66
C ARG A 54 6.34 -2.00 16.30
N ILE A 55 6.74 -1.75 15.06
CA ILE A 55 7.02 -0.42 14.54
C ILE A 55 5.73 0.40 14.45
N LEU A 56 4.68 -0.15 13.85
CA LEU A 56 3.40 0.53 13.68
C LEU A 56 2.70 0.81 15.02
N ALA A 57 2.92 -0.03 16.03
CA ALA A 57 2.40 0.17 17.39
C ALA A 57 2.87 1.48 18.05
N VAL A 58 4.02 2.03 17.66
CA VAL A 58 4.53 3.29 18.20
C VAL A 58 4.46 4.45 17.21
N CYS A 59 4.40 4.16 15.90
CA CYS A 59 4.29 5.16 14.84
C CYS A 59 2.82 5.45 14.51
N THR A 60 2.03 5.92 15.47
CA THR A 60 0.58 6.11 15.28
C THR A 60 0.18 7.42 14.59
N GLY A 61 1.10 8.38 14.46
CA GLY A 61 0.83 9.68 13.83
C GLY A 61 1.21 9.76 12.35
N LEU A 62 1.14 8.63 11.63
CA LEU A 62 1.50 8.53 10.22
C LEU A 62 0.49 9.24 9.32
N SER A 63 1.03 9.88 8.28
CA SER A 63 0.26 10.45 7.17
C SER A 63 0.48 9.68 5.86
N GLN A 64 1.61 8.99 5.75
CA GLN A 64 1.96 8.14 4.61
C GLN A 64 2.54 6.82 5.11
N LEU A 65 2.03 5.71 4.57
CA LEU A 65 2.53 4.38 4.86
C LEU A 65 2.72 3.61 3.55
N ILE A 66 3.91 3.07 3.35
CA ILE A 66 4.19 2.01 2.40
C ILE A 66 4.60 0.78 3.21
N CYS A 67 3.87 -0.32 3.07
CA CYS A 67 4.12 -1.54 3.84
C CYS A 67 3.95 -2.78 2.96
N TRP A 68 5.08 -3.39 2.60
CA TRP A 68 5.13 -4.55 1.72
C TRP A 68 5.75 -5.78 2.39
N THR A 69 5.81 -5.83 3.73
CA THR A 69 6.32 -7.03 4.44
C THR A 69 5.50 -8.27 4.05
N GLU A 70 6.18 -9.41 3.98
CA GLU A 70 5.52 -10.70 3.79
C GLU A 70 4.79 -11.13 5.06
N SER A 71 3.55 -11.60 4.92
CA SER A 71 2.84 -12.29 5.99
C SER A 71 2.64 -13.75 5.64
N ARG A 72 3.05 -14.67 6.53
CA ARG A 72 2.83 -16.11 6.34
C ARG A 72 1.45 -16.58 6.79
N GLN A 73 0.77 -15.77 7.60
CA GLN A 73 -0.54 -16.04 8.19
C GLN A 73 -1.31 -14.74 8.12
N ASN A 74 -2.45 -14.72 7.43
CA ASN A 74 -3.37 -13.57 7.25
C ASN A 74 -3.01 -12.38 8.13
N GLY A 75 -2.21 -11.47 7.58
CA GLY A 75 -1.61 -10.40 8.36
C GLY A 75 -2.71 -9.46 8.80
N TRP A 76 -2.82 -9.19 10.10
CA TRP A 76 -3.79 -8.22 10.60
C TRP A 76 -3.07 -6.99 11.16
N LEU A 77 -2.74 -6.05 10.26
CA LEU A 77 -2.19 -4.74 10.63
C LEU A 77 -3.26 -3.70 10.96
N PHE A 78 -4.52 -3.97 10.61
CA PHE A 78 -5.63 -3.04 10.79
C PHE A 78 -5.71 -2.41 12.20
N PRO A 79 -5.50 -3.13 13.33
CA PRO A 79 -5.54 -2.52 14.66
C PRO A 79 -4.48 -1.44 14.89
N TYR A 80 -3.38 -1.47 14.14
CA TYR A 80 -2.31 -0.46 14.21
C TYR A 80 -2.53 0.70 13.26
N LEU A 81 -3.29 0.49 12.17
CA LEU A 81 -3.64 1.53 11.20
C LEU A 81 -4.91 2.29 11.60
N ASN A 82 -5.75 1.66 12.41
CA ASN A 82 -7.00 2.20 12.92
C ASN A 82 -7.10 1.99 14.45
N PRO A 83 -6.26 2.67 15.25
CA PRO A 83 -6.28 2.50 16.70
C PRO A 83 -7.63 2.96 17.30
N PRO A 84 -8.20 2.25 18.29
CA PRO A 84 -9.56 2.45 18.81
C PRO A 84 -9.75 3.71 19.68
N SER A 85 -9.29 4.87 19.24
CA SER A 85 -9.41 6.14 19.95
C SER A 85 -10.01 7.20 19.04
N ASP A 86 -10.61 8.26 19.60
CA ASP A 86 -11.22 9.42 18.92
C ASP A 86 -10.30 10.18 17.92
N SER A 87 -9.12 9.64 17.63
CA SER A 87 -8.18 10.13 16.63
C SER A 87 -8.57 9.59 15.27
N ILE A 88 -9.23 10.43 14.48
CA ILE A 88 -9.38 10.26 13.04
C ILE A 88 -8.02 9.88 12.44
N SER A 89 -7.99 8.82 11.61
CA SER A 89 -6.77 8.42 10.91
C SER A 89 -6.23 9.59 10.08
N HIS A 90 -4.97 9.97 10.34
CA HIS A 90 -4.26 11.00 9.57
C HIS A 90 -3.71 10.46 8.25
N LEU A 91 -3.94 9.18 7.96
CA LEU A 91 -3.41 8.53 6.79
C LEU A 91 -4.07 9.11 5.53
N THR A 92 -3.24 9.63 4.64
CA THR A 92 -3.65 10.20 3.35
C THR A 92 -3.07 9.41 2.18
N HIS A 93 -1.99 8.67 2.41
CA HIS A 93 -1.32 7.82 1.45
C HIS A 93 -1.08 6.44 2.04
N LEU A 94 -1.59 5.40 1.37
CA LEU A 94 -1.41 4.01 1.78
C LEU A 94 -0.98 3.18 0.58
N SER A 95 0.14 2.47 0.72
CA SER A 95 0.60 1.44 -0.20
C SER A 95 0.77 0.14 0.56
N ILE A 96 -0.01 -0.88 0.21
CA ILE A 96 -0.13 -2.09 1.02
C ILE A 96 -0.50 -3.31 0.19
N LYS A 97 -0.17 -4.50 0.70
CA LYS A 97 -0.78 -5.75 0.25
C LYS A 97 -2.10 -5.95 1.01
N LEU A 98 -3.23 -6.11 0.31
CA LEU A 98 -4.55 -6.17 0.98
C LEU A 98 -4.68 -7.31 2.00
N GLU A 99 -3.96 -8.42 1.81
CA GLU A 99 -3.90 -9.53 2.77
C GLU A 99 -3.42 -9.12 4.17
N MET A 100 -2.80 -7.94 4.29
CA MET A 100 -2.31 -7.36 5.54
C MET A 100 -3.37 -6.56 6.31
N THR A 101 -4.49 -6.25 5.67
CA THR A 101 -5.62 -5.55 6.30
C THR A 101 -6.78 -6.50 6.58
N THR A 102 -6.74 -7.73 6.08
CA THR A 102 -7.78 -8.75 6.24
C THR A 102 -7.56 -9.63 7.45
N SER A 103 -8.56 -9.73 8.33
CA SER A 103 -8.58 -10.78 9.36
C SER A 103 -9.16 -12.08 8.80
N GLU A 104 -8.86 -13.23 9.42
CA GLU A 104 -9.38 -14.54 8.98
C GLU A 104 -10.92 -14.62 8.92
N ASN A 105 -11.61 -13.76 9.69
CA ASN A 105 -13.06 -13.81 9.86
C ASN A 105 -13.79 -12.57 9.34
N ALA A 106 -13.07 -11.59 8.78
CA ALA A 106 -13.65 -10.35 8.30
C ALA A 106 -13.29 -10.10 6.85
N LEU A 107 -14.30 -9.74 6.07
CA LEU A 107 -14.11 -9.26 4.71
C LEU A 107 -13.47 -7.86 4.79
N PRO A 108 -12.41 -7.58 4.02
CA PRO A 108 -11.91 -6.22 3.92
C PRO A 108 -13.00 -5.34 3.35
N SER A 109 -13.25 -4.21 4.01
CA SER A 109 -14.19 -3.20 3.54
C SER A 109 -13.47 -1.87 3.40
N PHE A 110 -13.59 -1.25 2.22
CA PHE A 110 -13.09 0.11 2.06
C PHE A 110 -13.98 1.14 2.77
N SER A 111 -15.10 0.71 3.36
CA SER A 111 -15.92 1.55 4.24
C SER A 111 -15.30 1.80 5.62
N ASP A 112 -14.21 1.12 5.97
CA ASP A 112 -13.53 1.35 7.25
C ASP A 112 -12.99 2.79 7.36
N GLU A 113 -13.00 3.34 8.58
CA GLU A 113 -12.61 4.74 8.86
C GLU A 113 -11.20 5.09 8.37
N MET A 114 -10.28 4.12 8.36
CA MET A 114 -8.90 4.33 7.92
C MET A 114 -8.78 4.72 6.44
N TYR A 115 -9.78 4.41 5.60
CA TYR A 115 -9.76 4.74 4.17
C TYR A 115 -10.40 6.10 3.85
N GLN A 116 -11.18 6.69 4.77
CA GLN A 116 -12.03 7.84 4.49
C GLN A 116 -11.24 9.12 4.14
N ASN A 117 -10.00 9.24 4.62
CA ASN A 117 -9.13 10.38 4.34
C ASN A 117 -8.05 10.07 3.29
N LEU A 118 -8.05 8.86 2.71
CA LEU A 118 -7.04 8.50 1.73
C LEU A 118 -7.26 9.28 0.44
N THR A 119 -6.19 9.91 -0.01
CA THR A 119 -6.11 10.55 -1.31
C THR A 119 -5.33 9.70 -2.31
N HIS A 120 -4.39 8.89 -1.84
CA HIS A 120 -3.66 7.93 -2.67
C HIS A 120 -3.71 6.55 -2.03
N LEU A 121 -4.11 5.57 -2.84
CA LEU A 121 -4.14 4.17 -2.45
C LEU A 121 -3.39 3.35 -3.50
N GLU A 122 -2.43 2.56 -3.05
CA GLU A 122 -1.70 1.60 -3.86
C GLU A 122 -1.93 0.20 -3.29
N ILE A 123 -2.48 -0.67 -4.11
CA ILE A 123 -2.74 -2.07 -3.80
C ILE A 123 -1.73 -2.90 -4.56
N VAL A 124 -0.76 -3.43 -3.84
CA VAL A 124 0.29 -4.30 -4.38
C VAL A 124 -0.12 -5.75 -4.24
N LEU A 125 0.02 -6.54 -5.30
CA LEU A 125 -0.34 -7.96 -5.32
C LEU A 125 -1.77 -8.19 -4.82
N PRO A 126 -2.80 -7.61 -5.47
CA PRO A 126 -4.19 -7.84 -5.06
C PRO A 126 -4.48 -9.35 -5.03
N PRO A 127 -5.15 -9.86 -3.99
CA PRO A 127 -5.29 -11.30 -3.83
C PRO A 127 -6.24 -11.87 -4.90
N PRO A 128 -5.93 -13.05 -5.47
CA PRO A 128 -6.78 -13.67 -6.47
C PRO A 128 -8.07 -14.23 -5.84
N VAL A 129 -9.13 -14.30 -6.66
CA VAL A 129 -10.49 -14.73 -6.23
C VAL A 129 -10.51 -16.18 -5.68
N ASN A 130 -9.59 -17.03 -6.15
CA ASN A 130 -9.54 -18.45 -5.79
C ASN A 130 -9.06 -18.73 -4.36
N LEU A 131 -8.57 -17.72 -3.62
CA LEU A 131 -8.14 -17.88 -2.23
C LEU A 131 -9.32 -17.82 -1.23
N GLY A 132 -10.55 -17.67 -1.71
CA GLY A 132 -11.74 -17.55 -0.85
C GLY A 132 -11.83 -16.21 -0.11
N ILE A 133 -10.95 -15.26 -0.43
CA ILE A 133 -11.00 -13.89 0.08
C ILE A 133 -11.97 -13.12 -0.80
N TYR A 134 -13.13 -12.75 -0.26
CA TYR A 134 -14.06 -11.85 -0.93
C TYR A 134 -13.72 -10.41 -0.57
N ILE A 135 -13.47 -9.58 -1.58
CA ILE A 135 -13.20 -8.15 -1.41
C ILE A 135 -14.34 -7.39 -2.06
N ASP A 136 -14.95 -6.46 -1.34
CA ASP A 136 -15.93 -5.55 -1.92
C ASP A 136 -15.24 -4.40 -2.67
N TRP A 137 -14.71 -4.73 -3.85
CA TRP A 137 -14.04 -3.78 -4.73
C TRP A 137 -14.90 -2.58 -5.14
N ARG A 138 -16.23 -2.70 -5.07
CA ARG A 138 -17.15 -1.60 -5.46
C ARG A 138 -17.05 -0.44 -4.49
N SER A 139 -16.82 -0.72 -3.21
CA SER A 139 -16.68 0.30 -2.17
C SER A 139 -15.46 1.21 -2.35
N LEU A 140 -14.50 0.87 -3.22
CA LEU A 140 -13.43 1.79 -3.60
C LEU A 140 -13.96 3.06 -4.28
N SER A 141 -15.04 2.93 -5.06
CA SER A 141 -15.64 4.07 -5.75
C SER A 141 -16.30 5.06 -4.78
N ASP A 142 -16.63 4.61 -3.57
CA ASP A 142 -17.29 5.40 -2.54
C ASP A 142 -16.30 6.17 -1.65
N LEU A 143 -14.99 6.00 -1.83
CA LEU A 143 -13.98 6.69 -1.03
C LEU A 143 -13.97 8.20 -1.33
N PRO A 144 -14.35 9.05 -0.36
CA PRO A 144 -14.74 10.44 -0.64
C PRO A 144 -13.55 11.34 -1.01
N CYS A 145 -12.33 10.94 -0.66
CA CYS A 145 -11.12 11.72 -0.87
C CYS A 145 -10.17 11.10 -1.91
N LEU A 146 -10.50 9.93 -2.47
CA LEU A 146 -9.56 9.14 -3.27
C LEU A 146 -9.34 9.77 -4.64
N LYS A 147 -8.12 10.24 -4.88
CA LYS A 147 -7.70 10.91 -6.12
C LYS A 147 -6.81 10.04 -6.99
N HIS A 148 -5.94 9.25 -6.37
CA HIS A 148 -4.98 8.41 -7.07
C HIS A 148 -5.12 6.96 -6.59
N LEU A 149 -5.43 6.06 -7.51
CA LEU A 149 -5.49 4.64 -7.23
C LEU A 149 -4.47 3.91 -8.10
N MET A 150 -3.73 2.99 -7.50
CA MET A 150 -2.78 2.15 -8.18
C MET A 150 -3.05 0.69 -7.83
N MET A 151 -3.14 -0.16 -8.85
CA MET A 151 -3.19 -1.62 -8.70
C MET A 151 -1.97 -2.18 -9.39
N GLY A 152 -1.10 -2.85 -8.63
CA GLY A 152 0.21 -3.23 -9.15
C GLY A 152 0.67 -4.62 -8.81
N ASP A 153 1.72 -5.02 -9.55
CA ASP A 153 2.26 -6.37 -9.61
C ASP A 153 1.25 -7.44 -10.05
N LEU A 154 0.47 -7.14 -11.09
CA LEU A 154 -0.54 -8.07 -11.63
C LEU A 154 0.09 -9.17 -12.50
N ASN A 155 1.31 -9.62 -12.19
CA ASN A 155 2.08 -10.57 -13.00
C ASN A 155 2.02 -12.01 -12.47
N SER A 156 1.58 -12.20 -11.23
CA SER A 156 1.64 -13.48 -10.52
C SER A 156 0.43 -14.37 -10.75
N TRP A 157 -0.75 -13.79 -11.01
CA TRP A 157 -2.02 -14.51 -11.13
C TRP A 157 -2.91 -13.94 -12.24
N ASP A 158 -4.00 -14.66 -12.54
CA ASP A 158 -5.08 -14.13 -13.37
C ASP A 158 -5.84 -13.05 -12.57
N HIS A 159 -5.71 -11.81 -13.04
CA HIS A 159 -6.37 -10.63 -12.48
C HIS A 159 -7.51 -10.08 -13.36
N PHE A 160 -8.06 -10.87 -14.30
CA PHE A 160 -9.15 -10.41 -15.17
C PHE A 160 -10.40 -9.99 -14.41
N TYR A 161 -10.60 -10.50 -13.18
CA TYR A 161 -11.67 -10.05 -12.29
C TYR A 161 -11.60 -8.56 -11.94
N LEU A 162 -10.43 -7.91 -12.10
CA LEU A 162 -10.27 -6.48 -11.89
C LEU A 162 -10.80 -5.65 -13.06
N LEU A 163 -10.92 -6.16 -14.28
CA LEU A 163 -11.42 -5.38 -15.42
C LEU A 163 -12.77 -4.68 -15.15
N PRO A 164 -13.82 -5.36 -14.66
CA PRO A 164 -15.06 -4.68 -14.29
C PRO A 164 -14.90 -3.72 -13.11
N VAL A 165 -13.92 -3.95 -12.22
CA VAL A 165 -13.60 -3.04 -11.10
C VAL A 165 -12.99 -1.75 -11.63
N LEU A 166 -12.00 -1.85 -12.53
CA LEU A 166 -11.35 -0.70 -13.19
C LEU A 166 -12.38 0.14 -13.94
N ARG A 167 -13.32 -0.50 -14.66
CA ARG A 167 -14.44 0.19 -15.31
C ARG A 167 -15.29 0.95 -14.32
N SER A 168 -15.72 0.28 -13.25
CA SER A 168 -16.54 0.89 -12.20
C SER A 168 -15.85 2.11 -11.57
N LEU A 169 -14.54 2.02 -11.32
CA LEU A 169 -13.76 3.13 -10.78
C LEU A 169 -13.75 4.34 -11.72
N LEU A 170 -13.52 4.11 -13.02
CA LEU A 170 -13.56 5.19 -14.00
C LEU A 170 -14.99 5.77 -14.13
N ASP A 171 -16.02 4.92 -14.19
CA ASP A 171 -17.39 5.38 -14.40
C ASP A 171 -18.00 6.12 -13.20
N PHE A 172 -17.67 5.68 -11.96
CA PHE A 172 -18.38 6.12 -10.76
C PHE A 172 -17.54 6.94 -9.77
N SER A 173 -16.20 6.92 -9.85
CA SER A 173 -15.38 7.73 -8.95
C SER A 173 -15.21 9.16 -9.48
N LEU A 174 -15.97 10.09 -8.90
CA LEU A 174 -15.98 11.50 -9.32
C LEU A 174 -14.70 12.25 -8.96
N GLU A 175 -14.04 11.86 -7.86
CA GLU A 175 -12.82 12.51 -7.37
C GLU A 175 -11.53 11.89 -7.93
N LEU A 176 -11.64 10.75 -8.64
CA LEU A 176 -10.50 10.02 -9.14
C LEU A 176 -9.85 10.80 -10.29
N GLU A 177 -8.60 11.21 -10.09
CA GLU A 177 -7.76 11.93 -11.04
C GLU A 177 -6.84 10.99 -11.82
N THR A 178 -6.44 9.86 -11.22
CA THR A 178 -5.54 8.89 -11.87
C THR A 178 -5.80 7.46 -11.40
N LEU A 179 -5.87 6.53 -12.35
CA LEU A 179 -5.90 5.09 -12.14
C LEU A 179 -4.69 4.46 -12.81
N VAL A 180 -3.77 3.92 -12.01
CA VAL A 180 -2.57 3.26 -12.51
C VAL A 180 -2.71 1.76 -12.42
N VAL A 181 -2.48 1.06 -13.53
CA VAL A 181 -2.40 -0.40 -13.58
C VAL A 181 -0.97 -0.80 -13.92
N VAL A 182 -0.32 -1.56 -13.03
CA VAL A 182 1.05 -2.06 -13.27
C VAL A 182 1.03 -3.53 -13.63
N THR A 183 1.35 -3.84 -14.89
CA THR A 183 1.42 -5.20 -15.40
C THR A 183 2.37 -5.32 -16.60
N LYS A 184 3.02 -6.48 -16.73
CA LYS A 184 3.75 -6.93 -17.93
C LYS A 184 3.09 -8.15 -18.57
N GLN A 185 2.01 -8.65 -17.97
CA GLN A 185 1.33 -9.85 -18.44
C GLN A 185 0.64 -9.53 -19.76
N SER A 186 1.04 -10.22 -20.83
CA SER A 186 0.55 -9.94 -22.18
C SER A 186 -0.97 -10.12 -22.29
N GLU A 187 -1.51 -11.14 -21.63
CA GLU A 187 -2.94 -11.43 -21.65
C GLU A 187 -3.76 -10.34 -20.93
N MET A 188 -3.24 -9.77 -19.83
CA MET A 188 -3.86 -8.63 -19.14
C MET A 188 -3.81 -7.36 -19.99
N LEU A 189 -2.69 -7.12 -20.69
CA LEU A 189 -2.56 -5.99 -21.61
C LEU A 189 -3.55 -6.09 -22.78
N GLU A 190 -3.65 -7.27 -23.40
CA GLU A 190 -4.63 -7.54 -24.46
C GLU A 190 -6.07 -7.34 -23.97
N ALA A 191 -6.38 -7.79 -22.75
CA ALA A 191 -7.71 -7.60 -22.18
C ALA A 191 -8.03 -6.13 -21.86
N LEU A 192 -7.06 -5.36 -21.34
CA LEU A 192 -7.20 -3.92 -21.13
C LEU A 192 -7.42 -3.16 -22.44
N GLU A 193 -6.73 -3.57 -23.52
CA GLU A 193 -6.94 -3.00 -24.86
C GLU A 193 -8.33 -3.37 -25.42
N ALA A 194 -8.75 -4.62 -25.28
CA ALA A 194 -10.05 -5.11 -25.75
C ALA A 194 -11.24 -4.43 -25.04
N GLU A 195 -11.06 -4.07 -23.76
CA GLU A 195 -12.02 -3.28 -23.00
C GLU A 195 -12.19 -1.85 -23.55
N ASN A 196 -11.22 -1.32 -24.30
CA ASN A 196 -11.27 0.01 -24.90
C ASN A 196 -11.62 1.10 -23.87
N PHE A 197 -10.84 1.18 -22.80
CA PHE A 197 -10.90 2.28 -21.83
C PHE A 197 -10.48 3.60 -22.50
N ASP A 198 -11.41 4.29 -23.15
CA ASP A 198 -11.21 5.65 -23.66
C ASP A 198 -11.34 6.67 -22.51
N ASP A 199 -10.47 6.55 -21.50
CA ASP A 199 -10.44 7.42 -20.32
C ASP A 199 -9.01 7.91 -20.05
N PRO A 200 -8.76 9.24 -20.07
CA PRO A 200 -7.41 9.79 -19.89
C PRO A 200 -6.83 9.58 -18.49
N ARG A 201 -7.64 9.18 -17.50
CA ARG A 201 -7.18 8.91 -16.14
C ARG A 201 -6.51 7.54 -16.02
N LEU A 202 -6.77 6.61 -16.94
CA LEU A 202 -6.15 5.29 -16.94
C LEU A 202 -4.72 5.36 -17.48
N VAL A 203 -3.76 4.91 -16.68
CA VAL A 203 -2.35 4.81 -17.05
C VAL A 203 -1.88 3.38 -16.84
N ILE A 204 -1.37 2.75 -17.89
CA ILE A 204 -0.81 1.39 -17.84
C ILE A 204 0.70 1.50 -17.80
N LEU A 205 1.33 0.93 -16.77
CA LEU A 205 2.79 0.91 -16.61
C LEU A 205 3.32 -0.53 -16.61
N PRO A 206 4.52 -0.77 -17.19
CA PRO A 206 5.12 -2.10 -17.16
C PRO A 206 5.74 -2.45 -15.80
N ARG A 207 6.06 -1.48 -14.95
CA ARG A 207 6.70 -1.71 -13.65
C ARG A 207 6.44 -0.54 -12.71
N PHE A 208 6.60 -0.78 -11.42
CA PHE A 208 6.70 0.30 -10.44
C PHE A 208 7.91 1.17 -10.78
N ASN A 209 7.73 2.49 -10.74
CA ASN A 209 8.84 3.43 -10.74
C ASN A 209 9.48 3.42 -9.34
N LEU A 210 10.12 2.31 -8.98
CA LEU A 210 11.08 2.34 -7.88
C LEU A 210 12.15 3.34 -8.30
N ALA A 211 12.41 4.35 -7.46
CA ALA A 211 13.54 5.25 -7.68
C ALA A 211 14.75 4.34 -7.87
N ARG A 212 15.25 4.25 -9.12
CA ARG A 212 16.35 3.35 -9.49
C ARG A 212 17.38 3.48 -8.39
N GLY A 213 17.57 2.42 -7.62
CA GLY A 213 18.67 2.40 -6.67
C GLY A 213 19.93 2.71 -7.45
N PHE A 214 20.90 3.40 -6.85
CA PHE A 214 22.19 3.68 -7.49
C PHE A 214 22.85 2.42 -8.11
N ALA A 215 22.44 1.22 -7.71
CA ALA A 215 22.84 -0.06 -8.27
C ALA A 215 22.35 -0.32 -9.72
N ASP A 216 21.12 0.05 -10.09
CA ASP A 216 20.57 -0.23 -11.43
C ASP A 216 21.23 0.59 -12.54
N VAL A 217 21.89 1.70 -12.17
CA VAL A 217 22.70 2.51 -13.10
C VAL A 217 23.98 1.77 -13.51
N LEU A 218 24.47 0.84 -12.70
CA LEU A 218 25.71 0.11 -12.99
C LEU A 218 25.46 -1.11 -13.90
N GLU A 219 24.31 -1.77 -13.81
CA GLU A 219 24.00 -2.95 -14.65
C GLU A 219 23.57 -2.61 -16.08
N GLU A 220 23.06 -1.40 -16.36
CA GLU A 220 22.75 -0.96 -17.72
C GLU A 220 24.00 -0.46 -18.51
N THR A 221 25.22 -0.59 -17.95
CA THR A 221 26.49 -0.16 -18.59
C THR A 221 27.49 -1.28 -18.92
N THR A 222 27.10 -2.54 -18.84
CA THR A 222 27.92 -3.72 -19.21
C THR A 222 27.22 -4.61 -20.22
#